data_AF-A0AA37USN6-F1
#
_entry.id   AF-A0AA37USN6-F1
#
_cell.length_a   1.000
_cell.length_b   1.000
_cell.length_c   1.000
_cell.angle_alpha   90.00
_cell.angle_beta   90.00
_cell.angle_gamma   90.00
#
_symmetry.space_group_name_H-M   'P 1'
#
loop_
_entity.id
_entity.type
_entity.pdbx_description
1 polymer ?
#
loop_
_entity_poly.entity_id
_entity_poly.type
_entity_poly.pdbx_seq_one_letter_code
_entity_poly.pdbx_strand_id
1 'polypeptide(L)' 'MGTRDELERLQRLLVTTGVRPLVDRVVDPAGVPDALRDLADGRVRGKVVVTGWSDRG' A
#
# COMPACT_ATOMS: atom_id res chain seq x y z
N MET A 1 -13.95 -3.47 7.39
CA MET A 1 -13.81 -2.29 6.51
C MET A 1 -13.26 -2.79 5.18
N GLY A 2 -13.99 -2.61 4.07
CA GLY A 2 -13.61 -3.10 2.75
C GLY A 2 -14.16 -4.50 2.46
N THR A 3 -15.47 -4.61 2.23
CA THR A 3 -16.04 -5.83 1.62
C THR A 3 -15.48 -6.02 0.21
N ARG A 4 -15.59 -7.24 -0.33
CA ARG A 4 -15.20 -7.52 -1.72
C ARG A 4 -15.81 -6.50 -2.70
N ASP A 5 -17.12 -6.27 -2.59
CA ASP A 5 -17.85 -5.36 -3.49
C ASP A 5 -17.42 -3.90 -3.33
N GLU A 6 -17.04 -3.50 -2.12
CA GLU A 6 -16.48 -2.17 -1.86
C GLU A 6 -15.10 -2.02 -2.50
N LEU A 7 -14.24 -3.03 -2.38
CA LEU A 7 -12.90 -3.03 -2.98
C LEU A 7 -12.97 -3.05 -4.52
N GLU A 8 -13.88 -3.81 -5.10
CA GLU A 8 -14.11 -3.82 -6.55
C GLU A 8 -14.58 -2.45 -7.06
N ARG A 9 -15.47 -1.78 -6.31
CA ARG A 9 -15.91 -0.41 -6.62
C ARG A 9 -14.75 0.59 -6.52
N LEU A 10 -13.93 0.49 -5.48
CA LEU A 10 -12.74 1.34 -5.31
C LEU A 10 -11.74 1.11 -6.45
N GLN A 11 -11.47 -0.14 -6.82
CA GLN A 11 -10.57 -0.45 -7.93
C GLN A 11 -11.08 0.15 -9.25
N ARG A 12 -12.37 0.00 -9.55
CA ARG A 12 -12.98 0.63 -10.74
C ARG A 12 -12.80 2.14 -10.72
N LEU A 13 -13.06 2.81 -9.60
CA LEU A 13 -12.85 4.26 -9.45
C LEU A 13 -11.41 4.67 -9.80
N LEU A 14 -10.41 3.98 -9.25
CA LEU A 14 -9.00 4.31 -9.48
C LEU A 14 -8.60 4.17 -10.96
N VAL A 15 -9.12 3.14 -11.64
CA VAL A 15 -8.85 2.89 -13.06
C VAL A 15 -9.56 3.89 -13.95
N THR A 16 -10.85 4.13 -13.73
CA THR A 16 -11.67 5.00 -14.60
C THR A 16 -11.28 6.46 -14.52
N THR A 17 -10.90 6.93 -13.32
CA THR A 17 -10.55 8.35 -13.08
C THR A 17 -9.06 8.63 -13.25
N GLY A 18 -8.22 7.60 -13.29
CA GLY A 18 -6.78 7.77 -13.25
C GLY A 18 -6.22 8.15 -11.87
N VAL A 19 -7.06 8.26 -10.84
CA VAL A 19 -6.58 8.52 -9.46
C VAL A 19 -5.62 7.41 -9.04
N ARG A 20 -4.53 7.82 -8.37
CA ARG A 20 -3.52 6.91 -7.81
C ARG A 20 -3.46 7.10 -6.31
N PRO A 21 -3.38 6.01 -5.52
CA PRO A 21 -3.08 6.13 -4.10
C PRO A 21 -1.74 6.85 -3.90
N LEU A 22 -1.66 7.71 -2.88
CA LEU A 22 -0.40 8.31 -2.47
C LEU A 22 0.51 7.22 -1.92
N VAL A 23 1.57 6.90 -2.65
CA VAL A 23 2.66 6.04 -2.17
C VAL A 23 3.68 6.95 -1.52
N ASP A 24 3.90 6.75 -0.22
CA ASP A 24 4.84 7.53 0.58
C ASP A 24 6.22 6.84 0.61
N ARG A 25 6.22 5.51 0.61
CA ARG A 25 7.44 4.70 0.71
C ARG A 25 7.37 3.47 -0.16
N VAL A 26 8.50 3.11 -0.73
CA VAL A 26 8.71 1.84 -1.39
C VAL A 26 9.90 1.17 -0.70
N VAL A 27 9.71 -0.04 -0.17
CA VAL A 27 10.75 -0.79 0.55
C VAL A 27 10.89 -2.19 -0.04
N ASP A 28 12.05 -2.81 0.15
CA ASP A 28 12.20 -4.25 -0.02
C ASP A 28 11.67 -5.00 1.23
N PRO A 29 11.60 -6.34 1.22
CA PRO A 29 11.15 -7.10 2.39
C PRO A 29 12.01 -6.87 3.65
N ALA A 30 13.30 -6.57 3.51
CA ALA A 30 14.19 -6.33 4.64
C ALA A 30 13.91 -4.98 5.32
N GLY A 31 13.39 -3.99 4.57
CA GLY A 31 12.99 -2.68 5.08
C GLY A 31 11.60 -2.63 5.73
N VAL A 32 10.82 -3.71 5.71
CA VAL A 32 9.46 -3.76 6.28
C VAL A 32 9.42 -3.40 7.78
N PRO A 33 10.31 -3.92 8.65
CA PRO A 33 10.27 -3.60 10.08
C PRO A 33 10.38 -2.10 10.35
N ASP A 34 11.26 -1.41 9.61
CA ASP A 34 11.51 0.02 9.77
C ASP A 34 10.32 0.84 9.23
N ALA A 35 9.77 0.43 8.09
CA ALA A 35 8.58 1.07 7.54
C ALA A 35 7.36 0.94 8.45
N LEU A 36 7.21 -0.19 9.16
CA LEU A 36 6.15 -0.39 10.15
C LEU A 36 6.37 0.46 11.41
N ARG A 37 7.62 0.59 11.89
CA ARG A 37 7.94 1.51 13.00
C ARG A 37 7.58 2.94 12.65
N ASP A 38 7.94 3.38 11.45
CA ASP A 38 7.63 4.72 10.98
C ASP A 38 6.12 4.96 10.78
N LEU A 39 5.38 3.93 10.34
CA LEU A 39 3.93 3.98 10.28
C LEU A 39 3.31 4.14 11.68
N ALA A 40 3.78 3.35 12.66
CA ALA A 40 3.30 3.41 14.04
C ALA A 40 3.58 4.77 14.70
N ASP A 41 4.73 5.38 14.38
CA ASP A 41 5.12 6.69 14.90
C ASP A 41 4.49 7.87 14.14
N GLY A 42 3.60 7.60 13.16
CA GLY A 42 2.91 8.64 12.39
C GLY A 42 3.80 9.38 11.38
N ARG A 43 4.97 8.82 11.04
CA ARG A 43 5.90 9.37 10.03
C ARG A 43 5.53 9.04 8.59
N VAL A 44 4.51 8.21 8.38
CA VAL A 44 4.03 7.82 7.04
C VAL A 44 2.78 8.61 6.66
N ARG A 45 2.78 9.22 5.47
CA ARG A 45 1.64 9.94 4.89
C ARG A 45 1.22 9.31 3.57
N GLY A 46 0.44 8.24 3.63
CA GLY A 46 -0.02 7.50 2.47
C GLY A 46 0.21 6.01 2.65
N LYS A 47 0.66 5.34 1.59
CA LYS A 47 0.91 3.90 1.57
C LYS A 47 2.39 3.59 1.60
N VAL A 48 2.77 2.57 2.37
CA VAL A 48 4.03 1.83 2.21
C VAL A 48 3.78 0.71 1.20
N VAL A 49 4.61 0.63 0.16
CA VAL A 49 4.61 -0.44 -0.84
C VAL A 49 5.85 -1.30 -0.65
N VAL A 50 5.67 -2.62 -0.64
CA VAL A 50 6.80 -3.56 -0.60
C VAL A 50 7.03 -4.10 -2.01
N THR A 51 8.21 -3.89 -2.56
CA THR A 51 8.62 -4.39 -3.88
C THR A 51 9.59 -5.55 -3.74
N GLY A 52 9.67 -6.40 -4.77
CA GLY A 52 10.59 -7.54 -4.73
C GLY A 52 10.19 -8.60 -3.71
N TRP A 53 8.91 -8.62 -3.30
CA TRP A 53 8.31 -9.76 -2.63
C TRP A 53 8.34 -10.94 -3.59
N SER A 54 9.41 -11.71 -3.56
CA SER A 54 9.48 -13.00 -4.24
C SER A 54 8.40 -13.90 -3.64
N ASP A 55 7.55 -14.44 -4.49
CA ASP A 55 6.58 -15.47 -4.13
C ASP A 55 7.36 -16.69 -3.62
N ARG A 56 7.58 -16.76 -2.30
CA ARG A 56 7.77 -18.04 -1.64
C ARG A 56 6.36 -18.48 -1.32
N GLY A 57 5.87 -19.40 -2.15
CA GLY A 57 4.48 -19.86 -2.22
C GLY A 57 3.85 -20.26 -0.90
#